data_AF-A0A6P7FG12-F1
#
_entry.id   AF-A0A6P7FG12-F1
#
_cell.length_a   1.000
_cell.length_b   1.000
_cell.length_c   1.000
_cell.angle_alpha   90.00
_cell.angle_beta   90.00
_cell.angle_gamma   90.00
#
_symmetry.space_group_name_H-M   'P 1'
#
loop_
_entity.id
_entity.type
_entity.pdbx_description
1 polymer ?
#
loop_
_entity_poly.entity_id
_entity_poly.type
_entity_poly.pdbx_seq_one_letter_code
_entity_poly.pdbx_strand_id
1 'polypeptide(L)'
;MVEFLVENGADVNRGDNEGWTPLHATASCGFLSIAKYLIEKGAHVAAVNNDGQLALDIAESQKMEGLLREEIEDRDLEVILPLKLRLLEYGHPISAPR
;
A
#
# COMPACT_ATOMS: atom_id res chain seq x y z
N MET A 1 4.67 8.87 -19.58
CA MET A 1 3.72 9.90 -19.09
C MET A 1 3.85 10.09 -17.59
N VAL A 2 3.61 9.06 -16.77
CA VAL A 2 3.76 9.17 -15.30
C VAL A 2 5.14 9.69 -14.91
N GLU A 3 6.21 9.12 -15.48
CA GLU A 3 7.59 9.58 -15.26
C GLU A 3 7.76 11.08 -15.51
N PHE A 4 7.37 11.54 -16.70
CA PHE A 4 7.40 12.95 -17.08
C PHE A 4 6.64 13.85 -16.10
N LEU A 5 5.45 13.44 -15.64
CA LEU A 5 4.67 14.24 -14.68
C LEU A 5 5.40 14.36 -13.34
N VAL A 6 5.93 13.26 -12.81
CA VAL A 6 6.67 13.25 -11.55
C VAL A 6 7.95 14.07 -11.65
N GLU A 7 8.66 13.97 -12.78
CA GLU A 7 9.86 14.77 -13.05
C GLU A 7 9.56 16.27 -13.17
N ASN A 8 8.34 16.63 -13.57
CA ASN A 8 7.87 18.02 -13.61
C ASN A 8 7.18 18.46 -12.31
N GLY A 9 7.39 17.73 -11.21
CA GLY A 9 6.94 18.13 -9.87
C GLY A 9 5.52 17.72 -9.51
N ALA A 10 4.92 16.76 -10.24
CA ALA A 10 3.68 16.15 -9.78
C ALA A 10 3.90 15.43 -8.44
N ASP A 11 3.00 15.67 -7.49
CA ASP A 11 3.04 15.05 -6.17
C ASP A 11 2.56 13.59 -6.24
N VAL A 12 3.47 12.65 -6.00
CA VAL A 12 3.22 11.20 -6.04
C VAL A 12 2.28 10.71 -4.93
N ASN A 13 2.03 11.54 -3.92
CA ASN A 13 1.17 11.24 -2.78
C ASN A 13 -0.16 11.99 -2.81
N ARG A 14 -0.41 12.78 -3.85
CA ARG A 14 -1.63 13.56 -3.95
C ARG A 14 -2.84 12.65 -4.12
N GLY A 15 -3.67 12.58 -3.10
CA GLY A 15 -4.99 11.96 -3.17
C GLY A 15 -5.97 12.76 -4.02
N ASP A 16 -6.88 12.07 -4.70
CA ASP A 16 -8.07 12.68 -5.28
C ASP A 16 -9.16 12.92 -4.21
N ASN A 17 -10.39 13.23 -4.65
CA ASN A 17 -11.51 13.50 -3.75
C ASN A 17 -11.95 12.28 -2.94
N GLU A 18 -11.63 11.08 -3.39
CA GLU A 18 -11.91 9.80 -2.72
C GLU A 18 -10.72 9.33 -1.88
N GLY A 19 -9.67 10.14 -1.78
CA GLY A 19 -8.43 9.79 -1.09
C GLY A 19 -7.57 8.80 -1.88
N TRP A 20 -7.88 8.53 -3.15
CA TRP A 20 -7.08 7.65 -3.97
C TRP A 20 -5.79 8.34 -4.38
N THR A 21 -4.67 7.77 -3.96
CA THR A 21 -3.34 8.19 -4.41
C THR A 21 -3.01 7.55 -5.76
N PRO A 22 -1.99 8.05 -6.48
CA PRO A 22 -1.48 7.39 -7.69
C PRO A 22 -1.18 5.89 -7.49
N LEU A 23 -0.75 5.49 -6.28
CA LEU A 23 -0.45 4.10 -5.96
C LEU A 23 -1.74 3.24 -5.85
N HIS A 24 -2.84 3.78 -5.34
CA HIS A 24 -4.14 3.09 -5.32
C HIS A 24 -4.63 2.76 -6.73
N ALA A 25 -4.65 3.78 -7.61
CA ALA A 25 -5.07 3.62 -8.99
C ALA A 25 -4.19 2.60 -9.72
N THR A 26 -2.87 2.68 -9.51
CA THR A 26 -1.90 1.77 -10.11
C THR A 26 -2.06 0.32 -9.64
N ALA A 27 -2.30 0.12 -8.34
CA ALA A 27 -2.53 -1.19 -7.75
C ALA A 27 -3.81 -1.85 -8.28
N SER A 28 -4.91 -1.09 -8.34
CA SER A 28 -6.21 -1.56 -8.85
C SER A 28 -6.20 -1.85 -10.35
N CYS A 29 -5.39 -1.13 -11.12
CA CYS A 29 -5.23 -1.35 -12.56
C CYS A 29 -4.13 -2.37 -12.93
N GLY A 30 -3.39 -2.91 -11.95
CA GLY A 30 -2.35 -3.92 -12.20
C GLY A 30 -1.07 -3.38 -12.86
N PHE A 31 -0.81 -2.07 -12.81
CA PHE A 31 0.34 -1.45 -13.48
C PHE A 31 1.64 -1.56 -12.67
N LEU A 32 2.15 -2.80 -12.53
CA LEU A 32 3.28 -3.11 -11.67
C LEU A 32 4.54 -2.25 -11.90
N SER A 33 4.93 -1.99 -13.15
CA SER A 33 6.11 -1.18 -13.45
C SER A 33 5.95 0.27 -12.98
N ILE A 34 4.73 0.81 -13.06
CA ILE A 34 4.42 2.15 -12.56
C ILE A 34 4.42 2.15 -11.03
N ALA A 35 3.92 1.09 -10.39
CA ALA A 35 3.93 0.99 -8.92
C ALA A 35 5.36 1.03 -8.37
N LYS A 36 6.28 0.25 -8.97
CA LYS A 36 7.70 0.29 -8.62
C LYS A 36 8.28 1.69 -8.75
N TYR A 37 8.04 2.34 -9.88
CA TYR A 37 8.53 3.70 -10.11
C TYR A 37 7.98 4.69 -9.07
N LEU A 38 6.68 4.63 -8.74
CA LEU A 38 6.08 5.51 -7.74
C LEU A 38 6.68 5.28 -6.35
N ILE A 39 6.91 4.02 -5.95
CA ILE A 39 7.56 3.66 -4.68
C ILE A 39 8.99 4.20 -4.63
N GLU A 40 9.77 4.02 -5.70
CA GLU A 40 11.12 4.58 -5.83
C GLU A 40 11.15 6.11 -5.72
N LYS A 41 10.06 6.78 -6.15
CA LYS A 41 9.88 8.24 -6.03
C LYS A 41 9.29 8.68 -4.69
N GLY A 42 9.11 7.75 -3.73
CA GLY A 42 8.68 8.06 -2.36
C GLY A 42 7.17 8.05 -2.16
N ALA A 43 6.42 7.27 -2.96
CA ALA A 43 5.00 7.07 -2.72
C ALA A 43 4.74 6.39 -1.36
N HIS A 44 3.74 6.87 -0.63
CA HIS A 44 3.32 6.33 0.65
C HIS A 44 2.51 5.05 0.46
N VAL A 45 3.18 3.91 0.61
CA VAL A 45 2.57 2.57 0.44
C VAL A 45 1.46 2.30 1.47
N ALA A 46 1.57 2.92 2.66
CA ALA A 46 0.59 2.81 3.74
C ALA A 46 -0.51 3.89 3.70
N ALA A 47 -0.62 4.68 2.63
CA ALA A 47 -1.72 5.63 2.49
C ALA A 47 -3.06 4.88 2.39
N VAL A 48 -4.09 5.42 3.06
CA VAL A 48 -5.45 4.90 3.00
C VAL A 48 -6.37 5.86 2.26
N ASN A 49 -7.26 5.33 1.44
CA ASN A 49 -8.34 6.11 0.82
C ASN A 49 -9.47 6.40 1.82
N ASN A 50 -10.52 7.09 1.39
CA ASN A 50 -11.65 7.44 2.24
C ASN A 50 -12.45 6.23 2.76
N ASP A 51 -12.35 5.07 2.09
CA ASP A 51 -12.94 3.79 2.52
C ASP A 51 -12.05 3.04 3.52
N GLY A 52 -10.88 3.60 3.88
CA GLY A 52 -9.92 2.97 4.78
C GLY A 52 -9.13 1.84 4.14
N GLN A 53 -9.08 1.77 2.81
CA GLN A 53 -8.35 0.76 2.05
C GLN A 53 -6.94 1.25 1.73
N LEU A 54 -5.96 0.36 1.86
CA LEU A 54 -4.61 0.51 1.34
C LEU A 54 -4.57 0.20 -0.15
N ALA A 55 -3.52 0.65 -0.84
CA ALA A 55 -3.23 0.16 -2.20
C ALA A 55 -3.08 -1.37 -2.26
N LEU A 56 -2.61 -1.99 -1.16
CA LEU A 56 -2.52 -3.45 -1.02
C LEU A 56 -3.90 -4.13 -1.03
N ASP A 57 -4.91 -3.51 -0.42
CA ASP A 57 -6.26 -4.10 -0.29
C ASP A 57 -7.03 -4.15 -1.62
N ILE A 58 -6.59 -3.35 -2.59
CA ILE A 58 -7.21 -3.22 -3.92
C ILE A 58 -6.27 -3.69 -5.05
N ALA A 59 -5.19 -4.40 -4.70
CA ALA A 59 -4.22 -4.89 -5.67
C ALA A 59 -4.85 -5.89 -6.66
N GLU A 60 -4.61 -5.68 -7.94
CA GLU A 60 -5.20 -6.50 -9.02
C GLU A 60 -4.62 -7.92 -9.04
N SER A 61 -3.37 -8.11 -8.62
CA SER A 61 -2.69 -9.41 -8.69
C SER A 61 -1.74 -9.66 -7.53
N GLN A 62 -1.50 -10.95 -7.27
CA GLN A 62 -0.55 -11.46 -6.28
C GLN A 62 0.86 -10.87 -6.41
N LYS A 63 1.27 -10.53 -7.64
CA LYS A 63 2.56 -9.90 -7.89
C LYS A 63 2.60 -8.45 -7.40
N MET A 64 1.49 -7.72 -7.54
CA MET A 64 1.33 -6.38 -6.96
C MET A 64 1.28 -6.46 -5.43
N GLU A 65 0.54 -7.43 -4.88
CA GLU A 65 0.49 -7.65 -3.43
C GLU A 65 1.89 -7.90 -2.83
N GLY A 66 2.69 -8.75 -3.47
CA GLY A 66 4.06 -9.02 -3.03
C GLY A 66 4.94 -7.78 -3.01
N LEU A 67 4.87 -6.96 -4.07
CA LEU A 67 5.63 -5.71 -4.15
C LEU A 67 5.25 -4.74 -3.03
N LEU A 68 3.95 -4.53 -2.81
CA LEU A 68 3.47 -3.58 -1.81
C LEU A 68 3.73 -4.08 -0.39
N ARG A 69 3.63 -5.39 -0.15
CA ARG A 69 3.93 -6.00 1.15
C ARG A 69 5.40 -5.84 1.54
N GLU A 70 6.33 -6.11 0.63
CA GLU A 70 7.77 -6.01 0.88
C GLU A 70 8.15 -4.60 1.34
N GLU A 71 7.59 -3.57 0.70
CA GLU A 71 7.88 -2.17 0.99
C GLU A 71 7.23 -1.65 2.28
N ILE A 72 6.12 -2.27 2.72
CA ILE A 72 5.49 -1.97 4.02
C ILE A 72 6.33 -2.53 5.18
N GLU A 73 7.04 -3.65 4.97
CA GLU A 73 7.79 -4.34 6.01
C GLU A 73 9.17 -3.71 6.29
N ASP A 74 9.76 -2.96 5.35
CA ASP A 74 11.10 -2.39 5.46
C ASP A 74 11.14 -1.01 6.18
N ARG A 75 10.03 -0.25 6.20
CA ARG A 75 9.94 1.07 6.84
C ARG A 75 9.21 1.04 8.19
N ASP A 76 9.99 0.86 9.25
CA ASP A 76 9.68 1.11 10.66
C ASP A 76 8.60 0.25 11.33
N LEU A 77 9.11 -0.75 12.07
CA LEU A 77 8.40 -1.60 13.03
C LEU A 77 7.70 -0.85 14.19
N GLU A 78 7.77 0.49 14.28
CA GLU A 78 7.28 1.27 15.44
C GLU A 78 6.03 2.15 15.17
N VAL A 79 5.57 2.31 13.94
CA VAL A 79 4.35 3.12 13.64
C VAL A 79 3.18 2.27 13.13
N ILE A 80 3.44 1.02 12.69
CA ILE A 80 2.44 0.10 12.10
C ILE A 80 1.99 -0.98 13.11
N LEU A 81 1.72 -0.60 14.35
CA LEU A 81 1.12 -1.51 15.32
C LEU A 81 -0.31 -2.03 14.99
N PRO A 82 -1.09 -1.59 13.96
CA PRO A 82 -2.39 -2.23 13.70
C PRO A 82 -2.28 -3.59 12.99
N LEU A 83 -1.24 -3.88 12.23
CA LEU A 83 -1.21 -5.08 11.38
C LEU A 83 -0.84 -6.35 12.15
N LYS A 84 0.02 -6.24 13.16
CA LYS A 84 0.45 -7.40 13.96
C LYS A 84 -0.65 -7.91 14.91
N LEU A 85 -1.61 -7.04 15.28
CA LEU A 85 -2.78 -7.44 16.07
C LEU A 85 -3.90 -8.01 15.20
N ARG A 86 -4.04 -7.55 13.95
CA ARG A 86 -5.09 -8.04 13.03
C ARG A 86 -4.82 -9.44 12.48
N LEU A 87 -3.56 -9.87 12.40
CA LEU A 87 -3.19 -11.25 12.03
C LEU A 87 -3.36 -12.26 13.19
N LEU A 88 -3.49 -11.80 14.45
CA LEU A 88 -3.78 -12.68 15.59
C LEU A 88 -5.27 -12.96 15.80
N GLU A 89 -6.17 -12.18 15.19
CA GLU A 89 -7.63 -12.37 15.34
C GLU A 89 -8.25 -13.28 14.26
N TYR A 90 -7.51 -13.65 13.21
CA TYR A 90 -7.99 -14.58 12.19
C TYR A 90 -7.10 -15.84 12.14
N GLY A 91 -7.42 -16.85 12.97
CA GLY A 91 -7.21 -18.24 12.53
C GLY A 91 -6.60 -19.28 13.48
N HIS A 92 -6.34 -19.03 14.76
CA HIS A 92 -6.07 -20.12 15.71
C HIS A 92 -6.82 -19.92 17.02
N PRO A 93 -7.56 -20.93 17.54
CA PRO A 93 -8.07 -20.87 18.89
C PRO A 93 -6.86 -20.81 19.81
N ILE A 94 -6.71 -19.67 20.50
CA ILE A 94 -5.84 -19.58 21.66
C ILE A 94 -6.47 -20.52 22.69
N SER A 95 -6.02 -21.78 22.71
CA SER A 95 -6.25 -22.64 23.85
C SER A 95 -5.62 -21.93 25.04
N ALA A 96 -6.44 -21.28 25.86
CA ALA A 96 -6.00 -20.72 27.12
C ALA A 96 -5.45 -21.87 27.99
N PRO A 97 -4.32 -21.69 28.69
CA PRO A 97 -3.82 -22.73 29.57
C PRO A 97 -4.71 -22.80 30.83
N ARG A 98 -5.36 -23.95 31.04
CA ARG A 98 -5.41 -24.66 32.32
C ARG A 98 -5.40 -26.16 32.07
#